data_AF-A0A7S4NEJ2-F1
#
_entry.id   AF-A0A7S4NEJ2-F1
#
_cell.length_a   1.000
_cell.length_b   1.000
_cell.length_c   1.000
_cell.angle_alpha   90.00
_cell.angle_beta   90.00
_cell.angle_gamma   90.00
#
_symmetry.space_group_name_H-M   'P 1'
#
loop_
_entity.id
_entity.type
_entity.pdbx_description
1 polymer ?
#
loop_
_entity_poly.entity_id
_entity_poly.type
_entity_poly.pdbx_seq_one_letter_code
_entity_poly.pdbx_strand_id
1 'polypeptide(L)'
;VPSEAPSLMPSGEPSGGPSAIPSEESSLMPSMTPSRSLSPSSVPSLRFFSTWDDLLQAVEKGRGGLFRILPGAMLTVSRPMVIPPDDTTIQCGEIGSLEESCTINGGSGQFEISGSGNKVDLRGFTIAGSIGGSVSYLDKGNSSLRITDCVFVAHRGTAPVISVSGNESGLVGESAAVQIENCEFL
;
A
#
# COMPACT_ATOMS: atom_id res chain seq x y z
N VAL A 1 37.57 75.36 -4.34
CA VAL A 1 38.02 75.46 -5.75
C VAL A 1 39.52 75.17 -5.78
N PRO A 2 40.08 74.41 -6.74
CA PRO A 2 39.67 74.19 -8.14
C PRO A 2 39.00 72.80 -8.34
N SER A 3 38.08 72.61 -9.31
CA SER A 3 38.27 72.47 -10.78
C SER A 3 39.08 71.19 -11.09
N GLU A 4 38.70 70.27 -11.97
CA GLU A 4 38.24 70.40 -13.35
C GLU A 4 37.43 69.15 -13.78
N ALA A 5 36.58 69.34 -14.78
CA ALA A 5 35.85 68.31 -15.54
C ALA A 5 36.81 67.62 -16.56
N PRO A 6 36.37 66.95 -17.66
CA PRO A 6 35.22 66.09 -17.96
C PRO A 6 35.61 64.79 -18.76
N SER A 7 34.60 63.94 -19.05
CA SER A 7 34.42 63.12 -20.30
C SER A 7 35.24 61.83 -20.59
N LEU A 8 34.56 60.94 -21.34
CA LEU A 8 35.05 59.97 -22.36
C LEU A 8 35.21 58.48 -21.98
N MET A 9 34.20 57.67 -22.31
CA MET A 9 34.44 56.44 -23.11
C MET A 9 34.57 56.86 -24.60
N PRO A 10 35.07 56.05 -25.56
CA PRO A 10 35.29 54.59 -25.56
C PRO A 10 36.60 54.12 -26.25
N SER A 11 36.69 52.80 -26.43
CA SER A 11 37.37 52.07 -27.53
C SER A 11 38.72 51.43 -27.22
N GLY A 12 38.78 50.11 -27.44
CA GLY A 12 40.04 49.39 -27.64
C GLY A 12 40.06 47.94 -27.15
N GLU A 13 39.25 47.06 -27.73
CA GLU A 13 39.75 45.69 -27.97
C GLU A 13 40.76 45.77 -29.13
N PRO A 14 41.81 44.92 -29.22
CA PRO A 14 41.57 43.48 -29.33
C PRO A 14 42.70 42.53 -28.86
N SER A 15 42.38 41.24 -28.95
CA SER A 15 43.26 40.13 -29.35
C SER A 15 44.25 39.54 -28.35
N GLY A 16 43.92 38.31 -27.92
CA GLY A 16 44.74 37.16 -28.32
C GLY A 16 45.76 36.63 -27.31
N GLY A 17 45.31 35.76 -26.41
CA GLY A 17 46.14 34.74 -25.75
C GLY A 17 45.46 33.38 -25.85
N PRO A 18 46.14 32.29 -26.29
CA PRO A 18 45.50 31.03 -26.65
C PRO A 18 45.28 30.08 -25.47
N SER A 19 44.24 29.26 -25.67
CA SER A 19 43.90 27.96 -25.08
C SER A 19 44.77 27.38 -23.96
N ALA A 20 44.13 27.19 -22.80
CA ALA A 20 44.33 25.99 -22.00
C ALA A 20 42.95 25.39 -21.70
N ILE A 21 42.56 24.40 -22.50
CA ILE A 21 41.51 23.44 -22.16
C ILE A 21 42.14 22.48 -21.13
N PRO A 22 41.41 22.13 -20.07
CA PRO A 22 41.06 20.73 -19.91
C PRO A 22 39.55 20.57 -19.84
N SER A 23 39.03 19.71 -20.70
CA SER A 23 37.70 19.13 -20.62
C SER A 23 37.60 18.28 -19.37
N GLU A 24 36.44 18.36 -18.70
CA GLU A 24 35.85 17.52 -17.64
C GLU A 24 35.17 18.52 -16.69
N GLU A 25 33.84 18.60 -16.63
CA GLU A 25 32.97 17.57 -16.07
C GLU A 25 31.49 17.91 -16.32
N SER A 26 30.65 16.88 -16.36
CA SER A 26 29.21 16.93 -16.05
C SER A 26 28.26 17.58 -17.08
N SER A 27 28.23 16.95 -18.25
CA SER A 27 27.02 16.35 -18.82
C SER A 27 25.73 16.40 -17.97
N LEU A 28 24.68 16.95 -18.60
CA LEU A 28 23.27 16.53 -18.54
C LEU A 28 22.39 17.12 -17.42
N MET A 29 21.60 18.12 -17.81
CA MET A 29 20.30 18.38 -17.20
C MET A 29 19.50 17.07 -17.09
N PRO A 30 18.96 16.70 -15.92
CA PRO A 30 17.99 15.62 -15.86
C PRO A 30 16.66 16.11 -16.43
N SER A 31 16.24 15.50 -17.54
CA SER A 31 14.91 15.65 -18.12
C SER A 31 13.83 15.40 -17.06
N MET A 32 13.00 16.40 -16.80
CA MET A 32 11.76 16.28 -16.02
C MET A 32 10.65 15.61 -16.83
N THR A 33 10.86 14.37 -17.24
CA THR A 33 9.77 13.52 -17.72
C THR A 33 9.68 12.32 -16.78
N PRO A 34 8.62 12.20 -15.95
CA PRO A 34 8.39 10.97 -15.22
C PRO A 34 8.16 9.86 -16.24
N SER A 35 9.12 8.93 -16.34
CA SER A 35 8.96 7.70 -17.10
C SER A 35 7.84 6.87 -16.47
N ARG A 36 6.61 7.00 -17.00
CA ARG A 36 5.59 5.94 -16.86
C ARG A 36 6.10 4.73 -17.62
N SER A 37 6.90 3.90 -16.95
CA SER A 37 7.24 2.57 -17.44
C SER A 37 6.00 1.69 -17.33
N LEU A 38 5.23 1.67 -18.41
CA LEU A 38 4.28 0.62 -18.73
C LEU A 38 5.08 -0.55 -19.30
N SER A 39 5.46 -1.50 -18.45
CA SER A 39 5.88 -2.83 -18.86
C SER A 39 5.19 -3.85 -17.96
N PRO A 40 4.28 -4.69 -18.48
CA PRO A 40 3.70 -5.76 -17.68
C PRO A 40 4.78 -6.83 -17.50
N SER A 41 5.51 -6.76 -16.39
CA SER A 41 6.43 -7.83 -16.00
C SER A 41 5.59 -9.07 -15.68
N SER A 42 5.71 -10.11 -16.51
CA SER A 42 5.09 -11.43 -16.36
C SER A 42 5.79 -12.30 -15.30
N VAL A 43 6.30 -11.66 -14.25
CA VAL A 43 6.81 -12.28 -13.02
C VAL A 43 6.10 -11.57 -11.87
N PRO A 44 5.49 -12.26 -10.89
CA PRO A 44 4.96 -11.60 -9.69
C PRO A 44 6.13 -11.22 -8.77
N SER A 45 7.03 -10.37 -9.26
CA SER A 45 8.11 -9.79 -8.47
C SER A 45 7.51 -8.74 -7.54
N LEU A 46 7.43 -9.07 -6.25
CA LEU A 46 7.39 -8.16 -5.10
C LEU A 46 6.58 -6.87 -5.33
N ARG A 47 5.29 -7.01 -5.65
CA ARG A 47 4.42 -5.83 -5.78
C ARG A 47 4.00 -5.38 -4.39
N PHE A 48 4.59 -4.28 -3.95
CA PHE A 48 4.09 -3.53 -2.83
C PHE A 48 2.98 -2.58 -3.29
N PHE A 49 1.91 -2.50 -2.51
CA PHE A 49 0.80 -1.59 -2.72
C PHE A 49 0.89 -0.42 -1.74
N SER A 50 0.90 0.80 -2.26
CA SER A 50 0.89 2.03 -1.45
C SER A 50 -0.48 2.70 -1.40
N THR A 51 -1.44 2.23 -2.20
CA THR A 51 -2.81 2.76 -2.26
C THR A 51 -3.83 1.64 -2.14
N TRP A 52 -5.00 1.95 -1.59
CA TRP A 52 -6.09 0.98 -1.39
C TRP A 52 -6.63 0.50 -2.74
N ASP A 53 -6.86 1.40 -3.70
CA ASP A 53 -7.44 1.04 -4.99
C ASP A 53 -6.53 0.15 -5.86
N ASP A 54 -5.20 0.30 -5.77
CA ASP A 54 -4.27 -0.59 -6.47
C ASP A 54 -4.25 -1.99 -5.86
N LEU A 55 -4.25 -2.08 -4.52
CA LEU A 55 -4.35 -3.35 -3.80
C LEU A 55 -5.66 -4.04 -4.13
N LEU A 56 -6.76 -3.28 -4.10
CA LEU A 56 -8.09 -3.77 -4.37
C LEU A 56 -8.20 -4.35 -5.78
N GLN A 57 -7.75 -3.62 -6.81
CA GLN A 57 -7.76 -4.14 -8.18
C GLN A 57 -6.91 -5.40 -8.35
N ALA A 58 -5.79 -5.49 -7.62
CA ALA A 58 -4.93 -6.66 -7.66
C ALA A 58 -5.58 -7.88 -7.00
N VAL A 59 -6.26 -7.71 -5.87
CA VAL A 59 -6.99 -8.78 -5.16
C VAL A 59 -8.17 -9.26 -5.99
N GLU A 60 -9.00 -8.34 -6.52
CA GLU A 60 -10.19 -8.69 -7.32
C GLU A 60 -9.85 -9.39 -8.64
N LYS A 61 -8.71 -9.03 -9.25
CA LYS A 61 -8.26 -9.64 -10.51
C LYS A 61 -7.39 -10.88 -10.27
N GLY A 62 -6.81 -11.01 -9.08
CA GLY A 62 -5.95 -12.11 -8.70
C GLY A 62 -6.72 -13.42 -8.54
N ARG A 63 -5.99 -14.54 -8.60
CA ARG A 63 -6.49 -15.86 -8.19
C ARG A 63 -5.77 -16.28 -6.91
N GLY A 64 -6.09 -15.58 -5.83
CA GLY A 64 -5.36 -15.68 -4.56
C GLY A 64 -3.89 -15.27 -4.66
N GLY A 65 -3.14 -15.56 -3.59
CA GLY A 65 -1.71 -15.28 -3.48
C GLY A 65 -1.36 -14.27 -2.39
N LEU A 66 -0.11 -13.82 -2.43
CA LEU A 66 0.49 -12.92 -1.44
C LEU A 66 0.50 -11.48 -1.95
N PHE A 67 -0.23 -10.61 -1.26
CA PHE A 67 -0.31 -9.17 -1.51
C PHE A 67 0.39 -8.43 -0.38
N ARG A 68 1.36 -7.57 -0.73
CA ARG A 68 2.16 -6.84 0.26
C ARG A 68 1.83 -5.36 0.24
N ILE A 69 1.56 -4.79 1.40
CA ILE A 69 1.40 -3.34 1.55
C ILE A 69 2.79 -2.74 1.75
N LEU A 70 3.08 -1.59 1.13
CA LEU A 70 4.36 -0.92 1.32
C LEU A 70 4.55 -0.54 2.81
N PRO A 71 5.70 -0.84 3.44
CA PRO A 71 5.96 -0.44 4.82
C PRO A 71 5.75 1.07 5.04
N GLY A 72 5.08 1.43 6.12
CA GLY A 72 4.71 2.80 6.48
C GLY A 72 3.58 3.40 5.62
N ALA A 73 2.99 2.66 4.69
CA ALA A 73 1.90 3.18 3.88
C ALA A 73 0.61 3.33 4.70
N MET A 74 -0.13 4.39 4.37
CA MET A 74 -1.45 4.66 4.90
C MET A 74 -2.50 4.51 3.79
N LEU A 75 -3.21 3.39 3.81
CA LEU A 75 -4.26 3.06 2.85
C LEU A 75 -5.57 3.69 3.31
N THR A 76 -6.12 4.60 2.51
CA THR A 76 -7.45 5.18 2.77
C THR A 76 -8.50 4.35 2.05
N VAL A 77 -9.46 3.83 2.81
CA VAL A 77 -10.45 2.88 2.29
C VAL A 77 -11.48 3.63 1.44
N SER A 78 -11.48 3.36 0.13
CA SER A 78 -12.45 3.93 -0.82
C SER A 78 -13.76 3.14 -0.84
N ARG A 79 -13.68 1.82 -0.66
CA ARG A 79 -14.81 0.86 -0.53
C ARG A 79 -14.33 -0.43 0.13
N PRO A 80 -15.24 -1.26 0.70
CA PRO A 80 -14.88 -2.58 1.20
C PRO A 80 -14.21 -3.43 0.11
N MET A 81 -13.16 -4.15 0.49
CA MET A 81 -12.47 -5.10 -0.36
C MET A 81 -13.13 -6.48 -0.22
N VAL A 82 -13.68 -6.97 -1.32
CA VAL A 82 -14.20 -8.32 -1.40
C VAL A 82 -13.06 -9.25 -1.78
N ILE A 83 -12.69 -10.16 -0.88
CA ILE A 83 -11.64 -11.14 -1.15
C ILE A 83 -12.28 -12.33 -1.87
N PRO A 84 -11.86 -12.65 -3.12
CA PRO A 84 -12.41 -13.77 -3.88
C PRO A 84 -12.08 -15.11 -3.22
N PRO A 85 -12.79 -16.19 -3.59
CA PRO A 85 -12.62 -17.50 -2.97
C PRO A 85 -11.35 -18.21 -3.44
N ASP A 86 -10.21 -17.73 -2.94
CA ASP A 86 -8.88 -18.28 -3.18
C ASP A 86 -7.99 -18.03 -1.95
N ASP A 87 -6.99 -18.88 -1.72
CA ASP A 87 -6.01 -18.72 -0.65
C ASP A 87 -5.29 -17.37 -0.80
N THR A 88 -5.57 -16.43 0.09
CA THR A 88 -5.16 -15.03 -0.03
C THR A 88 -4.46 -14.59 1.25
N THR A 89 -3.27 -14.03 1.10
CA THR A 89 -2.54 -13.39 2.20
C THR A 89 -2.36 -11.91 1.87
N ILE A 90 -2.85 -11.04 2.75
CA ILE A 90 -2.55 -9.61 2.71
C ILE A 90 -1.68 -9.32 3.92
N GLN A 91 -0.46 -8.87 3.69
CA GLN A 91 0.47 -8.57 4.77
C GLN A 91 1.06 -7.17 4.63
N CYS A 92 1.33 -6.53 5.76
CA CYS A 92 2.20 -5.38 5.78
C CYS A 92 3.63 -5.81 5.44
N GLY A 93 4.23 -5.13 4.48
CA GLY A 93 5.63 -5.31 4.14
C GLY A 93 6.06 -6.74 3.79
N GLU A 94 7.32 -7.05 4.05
CA GLU A 94 7.93 -8.33 3.66
C GLU A 94 7.69 -9.43 4.70
N ILE A 95 7.59 -9.05 5.99
CA ILE A 95 7.51 -9.99 7.12
C ILE A 95 6.09 -10.10 7.69
N GLY A 96 5.20 -9.14 7.41
CA GLY A 96 3.82 -9.19 7.91
C GLY A 96 3.71 -8.84 9.38
N SER A 97 4.44 -7.82 9.84
CA SER A 97 4.47 -7.41 11.25
C SER A 97 4.12 -5.93 11.43
N LEU A 98 3.62 -5.58 12.62
CA LEU A 98 3.34 -4.20 13.03
C LEU A 98 4.59 -3.30 12.99
N GLU A 99 5.80 -3.88 13.06
CA GLU A 99 7.05 -3.12 12.90
C GLU A 99 7.13 -2.39 11.55
N GLU A 100 6.50 -2.95 10.51
CA GLU A 100 6.47 -2.35 9.17
C GLU A 100 5.41 -1.24 9.04
N SER A 101 4.64 -0.96 10.09
CA SER A 101 3.85 0.27 10.27
C SER A 101 2.79 0.58 9.20
N CYS A 102 2.21 -0.44 8.55
CA CYS A 102 1.12 -0.21 7.60
C CYS A 102 -0.19 0.13 8.32
N THR A 103 -0.90 1.15 7.82
CA THR A 103 -2.19 1.58 8.39
C THR A 103 -3.28 1.53 7.33
N ILE A 104 -4.42 0.95 7.66
CA ILE A 104 -5.64 0.94 6.86
C ILE A 104 -6.65 1.82 7.59
N ASN A 105 -7.08 2.92 6.96
CA ASN A 105 -7.86 3.96 7.64
C ASN A 105 -9.21 4.22 6.98
N GLY A 106 -10.23 4.35 7.81
CA GLY A 106 -11.58 4.76 7.44
C GLY A 106 -12.42 3.65 6.81
N GLY A 107 -13.57 4.04 6.25
CA GLY A 107 -14.52 3.14 5.60
C GLY A 107 -15.62 2.62 6.53
N SER A 108 -16.70 2.13 5.91
CA SER A 108 -17.79 1.41 6.61
C SER A 108 -17.42 -0.03 6.99
N GLY A 109 -16.35 -0.54 6.40
CA GLY A 109 -15.72 -1.82 6.62
C GLY A 109 -14.59 -1.95 5.60
N GLN A 110 -13.50 -2.61 5.97
CA GLN A 110 -12.32 -2.71 5.11
C GLN A 110 -12.29 -4.03 4.34
N PHE A 111 -12.57 -5.14 5.01
CA PHE A 111 -12.51 -6.47 4.41
C PHE A 111 -13.85 -7.17 4.50
N GLU A 112 -14.33 -7.67 3.36
CA GLU A 112 -15.48 -8.55 3.25
C GLU A 112 -15.03 -9.87 2.64
N ILE A 113 -15.17 -10.94 3.42
CA ILE A 113 -14.68 -12.27 3.07
C ILE A 113 -15.88 -13.20 3.08
N SER A 114 -16.16 -13.80 1.93
CA SER A 114 -17.25 -14.75 1.76
C SER A 114 -16.85 -15.84 0.77
N GLY A 115 -17.50 -17.00 0.87
CA GLY A 115 -17.23 -18.15 0.01
C GLY A 115 -16.69 -19.36 0.78
N SER A 116 -16.54 -20.47 0.05
CA SER A 116 -16.21 -21.78 0.63
C SER A 116 -14.83 -22.29 0.21
N GLY A 117 -14.07 -22.82 1.18
CA GLY A 117 -12.73 -23.37 0.96
C GLY A 117 -11.62 -22.31 0.95
N ASN A 118 -11.89 -21.11 1.47
CA ASN A 118 -10.98 -19.97 1.40
C ASN A 118 -10.07 -19.95 2.62
N LYS A 119 -8.75 -19.81 2.46
CA LYS A 119 -7.84 -19.47 3.57
C LYS A 119 -7.37 -18.04 3.41
N VAL A 120 -7.87 -17.16 4.26
CA VAL A 120 -7.49 -15.75 4.26
C VAL A 120 -6.59 -15.46 5.44
N ASP A 121 -5.44 -14.84 5.19
CA ASP A 121 -4.50 -14.41 6.21
C ASP A 121 -4.24 -12.91 6.12
N LEU A 122 -4.50 -12.20 7.20
CA LEU A 122 -4.36 -10.75 7.34
C LEU A 122 -3.29 -10.47 8.40
N ARG A 123 -2.19 -9.79 8.03
CA ARG A 123 -0.99 -9.73 8.88
C ARG A 123 -0.35 -8.36 9.00
N GLY A 124 -0.01 -7.93 10.20
CA GLY A 124 0.98 -6.88 10.43
C GLY A 124 0.50 -5.44 10.25
N PHE A 125 -0.80 -5.16 10.32
CA PHE A 125 -1.29 -3.81 10.06
C PHE A 125 -2.27 -3.27 11.10
N THR A 126 -2.26 -1.95 11.22
CA THR A 126 -3.20 -1.19 12.04
C THR A 126 -4.46 -0.91 11.22
N ILE A 127 -5.64 -1.26 11.73
CA ILE A 127 -6.93 -0.88 11.17
C ILE A 127 -7.54 0.23 12.03
N ALA A 128 -7.73 1.40 11.44
CA ALA A 128 -8.16 2.59 12.15
C ALA A 128 -9.46 3.18 11.57
N GLY A 129 -10.27 3.77 12.45
CA GLY A 129 -11.34 4.69 12.04
C GLY A 129 -12.50 4.06 11.26
N SER A 130 -12.72 2.75 11.38
CA SER A 130 -13.91 2.10 10.81
C SER A 130 -15.18 2.56 11.51
N ILE A 131 -16.23 2.86 10.75
CA ILE A 131 -17.56 3.19 11.30
C ILE A 131 -18.50 1.97 11.36
N GLY A 132 -18.12 0.84 10.77
CA GLY A 132 -18.82 -0.44 10.86
C GLY A 132 -17.84 -1.58 11.16
N GLY A 133 -18.19 -2.82 10.86
CA GLY A 133 -17.30 -3.96 11.10
C GLY A 133 -16.05 -3.89 10.21
N SER A 134 -14.86 -3.86 10.82
CA SER A 134 -13.63 -3.70 10.05
C SER A 134 -13.34 -4.89 9.14
N VAL A 135 -13.52 -6.09 9.69
CA VAL A 135 -13.45 -7.36 8.97
C VAL A 135 -14.77 -8.07 9.12
N SER A 136 -15.44 -8.33 8.00
CA SER A 136 -16.66 -9.13 7.92
C SER A 136 -16.35 -10.47 7.27
N TYR A 137 -16.62 -11.55 7.99
CA TYR A 137 -16.34 -12.92 7.56
C TYR A 137 -17.64 -13.73 7.56
N LEU A 138 -18.06 -14.17 6.38
CA LEU A 138 -19.16 -15.11 6.23
C LEU A 138 -18.59 -16.52 6.08
N ASP A 139 -18.72 -17.29 7.15
CA ASP A 139 -18.30 -18.69 7.20
C ASP A 139 -19.20 -19.54 6.31
N LYS A 140 -18.56 -20.26 5.39
CA LYS A 140 -19.19 -21.27 4.54
C LYS A 140 -18.25 -22.45 4.32
N GLY A 141 -18.56 -23.60 4.90
CA GLY A 141 -17.77 -24.84 4.71
C GLY A 141 -16.35 -24.75 5.31
N ASN A 142 -15.36 -25.32 4.64
CA ASN A 142 -13.97 -25.42 5.14
C ASN A 142 -13.12 -24.15 4.91
N SER A 143 -13.70 -22.98 5.10
CA SER A 143 -12.98 -21.70 4.99
C SER A 143 -12.30 -21.34 6.32
N SER A 144 -11.20 -20.60 6.32
CA SER A 144 -10.60 -20.04 7.52
C SER A 144 -10.13 -18.61 7.32
N LEU A 145 -10.23 -17.83 8.39
CA LEU A 145 -9.69 -16.49 8.49
C LEU A 145 -8.69 -16.45 9.64
N ARG A 146 -7.47 -16.03 9.35
CA ARG A 146 -6.46 -15.70 10.35
C ARG A 146 -6.13 -14.22 10.29
N ILE A 147 -6.13 -13.58 11.45
CA ILE A 147 -5.70 -12.20 11.62
C ILE A 147 -4.58 -12.23 12.66
N THR A 148 -3.38 -11.81 12.25
CA THR A 148 -2.20 -11.86 13.11
C THR A 148 -1.51 -10.50 13.18
N ASP A 149 -0.95 -10.19 14.35
CA ASP A 149 -0.05 -9.05 14.55
C ASP A 149 -0.73 -7.74 14.11
N CYS A 150 -1.79 -7.37 14.81
CA CYS A 150 -2.69 -6.32 14.34
C CYS A 150 -3.14 -5.36 15.45
N VAL A 151 -3.55 -4.15 15.08
CA VAL A 151 -4.11 -3.19 16.03
C VAL A 151 -5.39 -2.60 15.46
N PHE A 152 -6.48 -2.67 16.21
CA PHE A 152 -7.73 -1.97 15.88
C PHE A 152 -7.82 -0.69 16.70
N VAL A 153 -7.91 0.46 16.05
CA VAL A 153 -7.93 1.77 16.72
C VAL A 153 -9.18 2.56 16.34
N ALA A 154 -9.83 3.19 17.32
CA ALA A 154 -10.91 4.15 17.09
C ALA A 154 -12.06 3.60 16.24
N HIS A 155 -12.34 2.31 16.41
CA HIS A 155 -13.46 1.62 15.77
C HIS A 155 -14.79 2.08 16.39
N ARG A 156 -15.75 2.47 15.55
CA ARG A 156 -17.07 3.01 15.98
C ARG A 156 -18.27 2.11 15.62
N GLY A 157 -18.03 0.96 14.99
CA GLY A 157 -19.07 -0.02 14.66
C GLY A 157 -19.45 -0.95 15.82
N THR A 158 -20.23 -2.00 15.54
CA THR A 158 -20.65 -3.00 16.53
C THR A 158 -19.48 -3.83 17.09
N ALA A 159 -18.60 -4.32 16.20
CA ALA A 159 -17.40 -5.05 16.57
C ALA A 159 -16.34 -4.93 15.46
N PRO A 160 -15.04 -4.88 15.79
CA PRO A 160 -13.95 -4.75 14.82
C PRO A 160 -13.88 -5.97 13.87
N VAL A 161 -14.18 -7.17 14.37
CA VAL A 161 -14.29 -8.37 13.55
C VAL A 161 -15.68 -8.95 13.76
N ILE A 162 -16.39 -9.22 12.66
CA ILE A 162 -17.72 -9.80 12.64
C ILE A 162 -17.65 -11.10 11.86
N SER A 163 -17.95 -12.22 12.52
CA SER A 163 -18.08 -13.53 11.86
C SER A 163 -19.53 -14.00 11.90
N VAL A 164 -20.07 -14.39 10.75
CA VAL A 164 -21.42 -14.95 10.62
C VAL A 164 -21.29 -16.37 10.08
N SER A 165 -21.83 -17.36 10.77
CA SER A 165 -21.84 -18.75 10.29
C SER A 165 -23.04 -18.98 9.37
N GLY A 166 -22.77 -19.39 8.13
CA GLY A 166 -23.77 -19.74 7.12
C GLY A 166 -24.06 -21.23 7.13
N ASN A 167 -24.88 -21.68 8.08
CA ASN A 167 -25.27 -23.08 8.21
C ASN A 167 -26.26 -23.49 7.10
N GLU A 168 -25.81 -23.72 5.86
CA GLU A 168 -26.73 -24.17 4.78
C GLU A 168 -26.75 -25.69 4.54
N SER A 169 -25.89 -26.48 5.18
CA SER A 169 -25.94 -27.94 5.03
C SER A 169 -25.41 -28.65 6.27
N GLY A 170 -26.30 -29.35 6.98
CA GLY A 170 -26.08 -30.08 8.24
C GLY A 170 -25.15 -31.29 8.16
N LEU A 171 -23.99 -31.16 7.52
CA LEU A 171 -22.89 -32.10 7.65
C LEU A 171 -21.92 -31.56 8.72
N VAL A 172 -22.02 -32.15 9.90
CA VAL A 172 -21.12 -31.92 11.03
C VAL A 172 -19.74 -32.42 10.63
N GLY A 173 -18.79 -31.51 10.36
CA GLY A 173 -17.40 -31.91 10.10
C GLY A 173 -16.41 -30.81 9.72
N GLU A 174 -16.83 -29.74 9.03
CA GLU A 174 -15.92 -28.69 8.57
C GLU A 174 -16.45 -27.32 8.98
N SER A 175 -16.11 -26.92 10.21
CA SER A 175 -16.40 -25.58 10.73
C SER A 175 -15.39 -24.59 10.15
N ALA A 176 -15.82 -23.42 9.68
CA ALA A 176 -14.85 -22.39 9.47
C ALA A 176 -14.21 -21.93 10.78
N ALA A 177 -12.92 -21.63 10.71
CA ALA A 177 -12.15 -21.16 11.84
C ALA A 177 -11.79 -19.70 11.66
N VAL A 178 -12.17 -18.85 12.61
CA VAL A 178 -11.62 -17.50 12.77
C VAL A 178 -10.57 -17.55 13.87
N GLN A 179 -9.34 -17.15 13.54
CA GLN A 179 -8.21 -17.06 14.47
C GLN A 179 -7.72 -15.62 14.52
N ILE A 180 -7.64 -15.07 15.73
CA ILE A 180 -7.12 -13.72 15.97
C ILE A 180 -5.97 -13.87 16.96
N GLU A 181 -4.76 -13.49 16.54
CA GLU A 181 -3.52 -13.73 17.28
C GLU A 181 -2.69 -12.46 17.37
N ASN A 182 -2.17 -12.15 18.56
CA ASN A 182 -1.36 -10.95 18.79
C ASN A 182 -2.03 -9.65 18.29
N CYS A 183 -3.32 -9.48 18.59
CA CYS A 183 -4.06 -8.29 18.19
C CYS A 183 -4.50 -7.46 19.39
N GLU A 184 -4.34 -6.14 19.26
CA GLU A 184 -4.76 -5.15 20.25
C GLU A 184 -6.02 -4.41 19.78
N PHE A 185 -6.89 -4.03 20.73
CA PHE A 185 -8.14 -3.32 20.47
C PHE A 185 -8.18 -2.07 21.35
N LEU A 186 -8.08 -0.89 20.72
CA LEU A 186 -7.85 0.42 21.34
C LEU A 186 -8.96 1.43 21.03
#